data_AF-B4NNL0-F1
#
_entry.id   AF-B4NNL0-F1
#
_cell.length_a   1.000
_cell.length_b   1.000
_cell.length_c   1.000
_cell.angle_alpha   90.00
_cell.angle_beta   90.00
_cell.angle_gamma   90.00
#
_symmetry.space_group_name_H-M   'P 1'
#
loop_
_entity.id
_entity.type
_entity.pdbx_description
1 polymer ?
#
loop_
_entity_poly.entity_id
_entity_poly.type
_entity_poly.pdbx_seq_one_letter_code
_entity_poly.pdbx_strand_id
1 'polypeptide(L)'
;MLQVRVVFILTCSILLILQTSQPADGFILRLITETLQNNVAGEPITHERTEWNFDPEAAKKARAIYFEKNGFRSSKFIERLGVGLDGYHEERRKEQGERDLGRLNGEHNVNYPPPPV
;
A
#
# COMPACT_ATOMS: atom_id res chain seq x y z
N MET A 1 -29.91 -36.72 -50.55
CA MET A 1 -28.61 -36.76 -49.83
C MET A 1 -27.94 -35.39 -49.77
N LEU A 2 -27.75 -34.67 -50.89
CA LEU A 2 -27.11 -33.34 -50.91
C LEU A 2 -27.89 -32.28 -50.11
N GLN A 3 -29.22 -32.22 -50.25
CA GLN A 3 -30.05 -31.23 -49.55
C GLN A 3 -30.02 -31.39 -48.02
N VAL A 4 -30.01 -32.62 -47.51
CA VAL A 4 -29.92 -32.88 -46.06
C VAL A 4 -28.57 -32.42 -45.50
N ARG A 5 -27.47 -32.60 -46.26
CA ARG A 5 -26.14 -32.13 -45.87
C ARG A 5 -26.07 -30.60 -45.85
N VAL A 6 -26.67 -29.92 -46.83
CA VAL A 6 -26.70 -28.45 -46.88
C VAL A 6 -27.51 -27.88 -45.73
N VAL A 7 -28.69 -28.45 -45.43
CA VAL A 7 -29.50 -28.03 -44.28
C VAL A 7 -28.74 -28.23 -42.98
N PHE A 8 -28.07 -29.38 -42.80
CA PHE A 8 -27.28 -29.65 -41.61
C PHE A 8 -26.12 -28.66 -41.43
N ILE A 9 -25.38 -28.35 -42.50
CA ILE A 9 -24.29 -27.37 -42.46
C ILE A 9 -24.83 -25.98 -42.11
N LEU A 10 -25.94 -25.55 -42.73
CA LEU A 10 -26.58 -24.26 -42.41
C LEU A 10 -27.02 -24.20 -40.95
N THR A 11 -27.66 -25.25 -40.42
CA THR A 11 -28.07 -25.29 -39.01
C THR A 11 -26.88 -25.25 -38.04
N CYS A 12 -25.80 -25.97 -38.33
CA CYS A 12 -24.58 -25.93 -37.52
C CYS A 12 -23.91 -24.55 -37.59
N SER A 13 -23.92 -23.91 -38.75
CA SER A 13 -23.33 -22.58 -38.94
C SER A 13 -24.10 -21.51 -38.16
N ILE A 14 -25.43 -21.57 -38.18
CA ILE A 14 -26.30 -20.67 -37.41
C ILE A 14 -26.09 -20.86 -35.91
N LEU A 15 -26.05 -22.12 -35.44
CA LEU A 15 -25.77 -22.42 -34.03
C LEU A 15 -24.41 -21.91 -33.56
N LEU A 16 -23.37 -22.03 -34.40
CA LEU A 16 -22.05 -21.50 -34.09
C LEU A 16 -22.06 -19.97 -33.94
N ILE A 17 -22.77 -19.26 -34.83
CA ILE A 17 -22.88 -17.80 -34.79
C ILE A 17 -23.57 -17.36 -33.49
N LEU A 18 -24.66 -18.01 -33.10
CA LEU A 18 -25.40 -17.74 -31.85
C LEU A 18 -24.55 -17.99 -30.59
N GLN A 19 -23.60 -18.93 -30.62
CA GLN A 19 -22.68 -19.17 -29.50
C GLN A 19 -21.54 -18.14 -29.41
N THR A 20 -21.17 -17.52 -30.54
CA THR A 20 -20.11 -16.50 -30.58
C THR A 20 -20.61 -15.07 -30.35
N SER A 21 -21.93 -14.83 -30.43
CA SER A 21 -22.51 -13.55 -30.04
C SER A 21 -22.42 -13.38 -28.53
N GLN A 22 -21.35 -12.72 -28.08
CA GLN A 22 -21.23 -12.20 -26.72
C GLN A 22 -22.46 -11.33 -26.40
N PRO A 23 -23.06 -11.43 -25.21
CA PRO A 23 -24.21 -10.60 -24.86
C PRO A 23 -23.78 -9.12 -24.85
N ALA A 24 -24.38 -8.32 -25.73
CA ALA A 24 -24.20 -6.87 -25.78
C ALA A 24 -24.62 -6.16 -24.47
N ASP A 25 -25.32 -6.86 -23.58
CA ASP A 25 -25.78 -6.41 -22.26
C ASP A 25 -24.63 -5.97 -21.34
N GLY A 26 -23.41 -6.45 -21.59
CA GLY A 26 -22.24 -6.02 -20.84
C GLY A 26 -21.85 -4.56 -21.07
N PHE A 27 -22.19 -3.96 -22.21
CA PHE A 27 -21.74 -2.59 -22.53
C PHE A 27 -22.45 -1.52 -21.71
N ILE A 28 -23.79 -1.60 -21.61
CA ILE A 28 -24.59 -0.61 -20.87
C ILE A 28 -24.29 -0.71 -19.37
N LEU A 29 -24.25 -1.94 -18.84
CA LEU A 29 -23.90 -2.16 -17.44
C LEU A 29 -22.49 -1.66 -17.13
N ARG A 30 -21.52 -1.95 -18.00
CA ARG A 30 -20.15 -1.45 -17.87
C ARG A 30 -20.08 0.07 -17.87
N LEU A 31 -20.78 0.73 -18.79
CA LEU A 31 -20.84 2.20 -18.87
C LEU A 31 -21.39 2.81 -17.58
N ILE A 32 -22.48 2.25 -17.04
CA ILE A 32 -23.09 2.71 -15.78
C ILE A 32 -22.12 2.49 -14.62
N THR A 33 -21.53 1.29 -14.50
CA THR A 33 -20.61 0.98 -13.40
C THR A 33 -19.35 1.82 -13.44
N GLU A 34 -18.74 2.02 -14.62
CA GLU A 34 -17.54 2.84 -14.78
C GLU A 34 -17.84 4.32 -14.48
N THR A 35 -18.99 4.83 -14.94
CA THR A 35 -19.42 6.21 -14.65
C THR A 35 -19.62 6.42 -13.14
N LEU A 36 -20.32 5.51 -12.47
CA LEU A 36 -20.54 5.62 -11.02
C LEU A 36 -19.23 5.49 -10.23
N GLN A 37 -18.38 4.51 -10.58
CA GLN A 37 -17.10 4.30 -9.91
C GLN A 37 -16.18 5.52 -10.05
N ASN A 38 -16.07 6.10 -11.24
CA ASN A 38 -15.22 7.28 -11.48
C ASN A 38 -15.75 8.53 -10.77
N ASN A 39 -17.07 8.68 -10.62
CA ASN A 39 -17.65 9.82 -9.88
C ASN A 39 -17.54 9.65 -8.35
N VAL A 40 -17.57 8.42 -7.83
CA VAL A 40 -17.51 8.16 -6.37
C VAL A 40 -16.08 8.06 -5.86
N ALA A 41 -15.21 7.33 -6.56
CA ALA A 41 -13.85 7.06 -6.13
C ALA A 41 -12.81 7.98 -6.81
N GLY A 42 -13.22 8.80 -7.77
CA GLY A 42 -12.33 9.50 -8.68
C GLY A 42 -11.83 8.57 -9.78
N GLU A 43 -11.41 9.16 -10.91
CA GLU A 43 -10.64 8.42 -11.90
C GLU A 43 -9.32 7.95 -11.24
N PRO A 44 -8.85 6.71 -11.48
CA PRO A 44 -7.59 6.23 -10.95
C PRO A 44 -6.39 6.92 -11.64
N ILE A 45 -6.23 8.22 -11.40
CA ILE A 45 -5.09 9.02 -11.81
C ILE A 45 -3.98 8.75 -10.78
N THR A 46 -3.35 7.59 -10.87
CA THR A 46 -2.40 7.11 -9.85
C THR A 46 -0.99 7.72 -9.96
N HIS A 47 -0.78 8.72 -10.83
CA HIS A 47 0.55 9.21 -11.15
C HIS A 47 0.61 10.73 -11.16
N GLU A 48 0.58 11.33 -9.97
CA GLU A 48 1.08 12.69 -9.81
C GLU A 48 2.61 12.65 -9.77
N ARG A 49 3.27 13.34 -10.70
CA ARG A 49 4.72 13.54 -10.63
C ARG A 49 5.00 14.57 -9.54
N THR A 50 5.26 14.10 -8.33
CA THR A 50 5.67 14.95 -7.22
C THR A 50 7.19 15.05 -7.16
N GLU A 51 7.70 16.28 -7.22
CA GLU A 51 9.11 16.56 -6.96
C GLU A 51 9.32 16.81 -5.46
N TRP A 52 10.29 16.09 -4.88
CA TRP A 52 10.67 16.25 -3.47
C TRP A 52 12.06 16.85 -3.40
N ASN A 53 12.19 17.98 -2.68
CA ASN A 53 13.51 18.54 -2.37
C ASN A 53 14.13 17.76 -1.21
N PHE A 54 14.91 16.73 -1.54
CA PHE A 54 15.61 15.90 -0.56
C PHE A 54 16.89 16.62 -0.08
N ASP A 55 16.85 17.20 1.13
CA ASP A 55 18.06 17.66 1.83
C ASP A 55 18.63 16.50 2.65
N PRO A 56 19.80 15.93 2.29
CA PRO A 56 20.42 14.84 3.02
C PRO A 56 20.81 15.23 4.47
N GLU A 57 20.95 16.54 4.75
CA GLU A 57 21.32 17.05 6.06
C GLU A 57 20.11 17.46 6.91
N ALA A 58 18.89 17.43 6.37
CA ALA A 58 17.68 17.83 7.10
C ALA A 58 17.49 17.02 8.39
N ALA A 59 17.73 15.70 8.33
CA ALA A 59 17.61 14.83 9.50
C ALA A 59 18.64 15.17 10.59
N LYS A 60 19.88 15.50 10.22
CA LYS A 60 20.92 15.88 11.19
C LYS A 60 20.60 17.20 11.88
N LYS A 61 20.13 18.21 11.11
CA LYS A 61 19.69 19.50 11.64
C LYS A 61 18.49 19.34 12.59
N ALA A 62 17.48 18.57 12.18
CA ALA A 62 16.30 18.30 13.00
C ALA A 62 16.66 17.60 14.32
N ARG A 63 17.61 16.65 14.29
CA ARG A 63 18.10 15.97 15.50
C ARG A 63 18.74 16.94 16.49
N ALA A 64 19.58 17.86 16.02
CA ALA A 64 20.24 18.85 16.88
C ALA A 64 19.21 19.75 17.58
N ILE A 65 18.26 20.32 16.81
CA ILE A 65 17.18 21.17 17.33
C ILE A 65 16.31 20.39 18.33
N TYR A 66 15.99 19.14 18.01
CA TYR A 66 15.19 18.30 18.89
C TYR A 66 15.88 18.00 20.23
N PHE A 67 17.19 17.71 20.19
CA PHE A 67 17.99 17.47 21.39
C PHE A 67 18.14 18.73 22.24
N GLU A 68 18.37 19.89 21.63
CA GLU A 68 18.44 21.17 22.34
C GLU A 68 17.12 21.48 23.07
N LYS A 69 15.99 21.23 22.41
CA LYS A 69 14.66 21.49 22.98
C LYS A 69 14.24 20.50 24.07
N ASN A 70 14.50 19.21 23.88
CA ASN A 70 13.94 18.15 24.74
C ASN A 70 14.99 17.51 25.68
N GLY A 71 16.26 17.87 25.52
CA GLY A 71 17.38 17.35 26.30
C GLY A 71 17.69 15.88 26.04
N PHE A 72 18.55 15.31 26.89
CA PHE A 72 19.02 13.93 26.77
C PHE A 72 17.92 12.85 26.94
N ARG A 73 16.89 13.12 27.74
CA ARG A 73 15.79 12.17 27.99
C ARG A 73 14.79 12.05 26.83
N SER A 74 15.03 12.78 25.76
CA SER A 74 14.16 12.84 24.59
C SER A 74 14.13 11.54 23.79
N SER A 75 15.20 10.73 23.83
CA SER A 75 15.18 9.38 23.23
C SER A 75 14.12 8.47 23.87
N LYS A 76 14.02 8.48 25.20
CA LYS A 76 12.95 7.82 25.97
C LYS A 76 11.55 8.39 25.69
N PHE A 77 11.47 9.62 25.19
CA PHE A 77 10.21 10.26 24.82
C PHE A 77 9.77 9.85 23.41
N ILE A 78 10.68 9.84 22.43
CA ILE A 78 10.42 9.29 21.09
C ILE A 78 10.00 7.82 21.19
N GLU A 79 10.72 7.04 21.98
CA GLU A 79 10.38 5.63 22.24
C GLU A 79 8.94 5.52 22.74
N ARG A 80 8.57 6.33 23.76
CA ARG A 80 7.21 6.36 24.31
C ARG A 80 6.14 6.78 23.29
N LEU A 81 6.42 7.75 22.43
CA LEU A 81 5.49 8.11 21.35
C LEU A 81 5.28 6.95 20.38
N GLY A 82 6.34 6.19 20.06
CA GLY A 82 6.27 5.02 19.17
C GLY A 82 5.48 3.84 19.74
N VAL A 83 5.54 3.62 21.05
CA VAL A 83 4.75 2.57 21.75
C VAL A 83 3.39 3.07 22.25
N GLY A 84 2.83 4.16 21.70
CA GLY A 84 1.48 4.68 21.98
C GLY A 84 1.23 5.16 23.41
N LEU A 85 -0.03 5.49 23.76
CA LEU A 85 -0.44 6.07 25.06
C LEU A 85 -1.52 5.25 25.81
N ASP A 86 -1.89 4.09 25.28
CA ASP A 86 -3.01 3.25 25.74
C ASP A 86 -2.68 2.30 26.91
N GLY A 87 -1.47 2.38 27.47
CA GLY A 87 -1.02 1.53 28.57
C GLY A 87 -0.36 0.21 28.16
N TYR A 88 -0.41 -0.20 26.89
CA TYR A 88 0.20 -1.46 26.39
C TYR A 88 1.67 -1.29 25.95
N HIS A 89 2.43 -0.46 26.65
CA HIS A 89 3.78 -0.07 26.23
C HIS A 89 4.81 -1.21 26.34
N GLU A 90 4.65 -2.09 27.32
CA GLU A 90 5.61 -3.17 27.57
C GLU A 90 5.50 -4.29 26.54
N GLU A 91 4.27 -4.70 26.21
CA GLU A 91 3.99 -5.70 25.19
C GLU A 91 4.53 -5.25 23.83
N ARG A 92 4.24 -4.01 23.43
CA ARG A 92 4.73 -3.45 22.16
C ARG A 92 6.24 -3.28 22.11
N ARG A 93 6.88 -2.95 23.24
CA ARG A 93 8.34 -2.91 23.34
C ARG A 93 8.94 -4.30 23.15
N LYS A 94 8.31 -5.33 23.71
CA LYS A 94 8.75 -6.71 23.53
C LYS A 94 8.59 -7.18 22.08
N GLU A 95 7.44 -6.94 21.47
CA GLU A 95 7.20 -7.22 20.05
C GLU A 95 8.22 -6.49 19.15
N GLN A 96 8.55 -5.24 19.47
CA GLN A 96 9.57 -4.50 18.74
C GLN A 96 10.95 -5.14 18.89
N GLY A 97 11.33 -5.55 20.11
CA GLY A 97 12.58 -6.29 20.34
C GLY A 97 12.65 -7.61 19.57
N GLU A 98 11.53 -8.34 19.48
CA GLU A 98 11.44 -9.58 18.69
C GLU A 98 11.54 -9.32 17.18
N ARG A 99 10.99 -8.20 16.67
CA ARG A 99 11.12 -7.80 15.26
C ARG A 99 12.53 -7.34 14.90
N ASP A 100 13.21 -6.66 15.83
CA ASP A 100 14.52 -6.07 15.60
C ASP A 100 15.65 -7.10 15.80
N LEU A 101 15.32 -8.29 16.32
CA LEU A 101 16.24 -9.42 16.48
C LEU A 101 16.82 -9.86 15.13
N GLY A 102 18.14 -9.70 14.96
CA GLY A 102 18.86 -10.05 13.73
C GLY A 102 18.72 -9.03 12.60
N ARG A 103 18.02 -7.90 12.81
CA ARG A 103 18.00 -6.76 11.89
C ARG A 103 18.91 -5.65 12.45
N LEU A 104 19.71 -5.02 11.59
CA LEU A 104 20.62 -3.90 11.95
C LEU A 104 21.78 -4.25 12.94
N ASN A 105 22.34 -5.46 12.94
CA ASN A 105 23.52 -5.83 13.76
C ASN A 105 23.43 -5.45 15.27
N GLY A 106 22.22 -5.29 15.83
CA GLY A 106 22.04 -4.84 17.21
C GLY A 106 22.38 -3.36 17.45
N GLU A 107 22.63 -2.57 16.41
CA GLU A 107 22.97 -1.15 16.52
C GLU A 107 21.70 -0.29 16.56
N HIS A 108 20.91 -0.45 17.63
CA HIS A 108 19.92 0.56 17.98
C HIS A 108 20.69 1.70 18.65
N ASN A 109 20.70 2.89 18.03
CA ASN A 109 21.30 4.14 18.52
C ASN A 109 21.60 4.09 20.03
N VAL A 110 22.85 3.79 20.38
CA VAL A 110 23.30 3.71 21.77
C VAL A 110 22.95 5.05 22.40
N ASN A 111 22.09 5.05 23.43
CA ASN A 111 21.78 6.28 24.13
C ASN A 111 23.09 6.95 24.53
N TYR A 112 23.31 8.19 24.09
CA TYR A 112 24.53 8.93 24.36
C TYR A 112 24.36 9.79 25.61
N PRO A 113 25.11 9.59 26.71
CA PRO A 113 26.31 8.75 26.77
C PRO A 113 25.99 7.28 27.08
N PRO A 114 26.85 6.35 26.62
CA PRO A 114 26.70 4.93 26.92
C PRO A 114 26.71 4.70 28.44
N PRO A 115 26.02 3.65 28.94
CA PRO A 115 26.08 3.29 30.35
C PRO A 115 27.52 2.98 30.76
N PRO A 116 27.94 3.34 31.99
CA PRO A 116 29.28 3.00 32.49
C PRO A 116 29.45 1.48 32.52
N VAL A 117 30.64 1.03 32.09
CA VAL A 117 31.14 -0.34 32.17
C VAL A 117 31.32 -0.81 33.61
#